data_AF-A0A4V1ZS35-F1
#
_entry.id   AF-A0A4V1ZS35-F1
#
_cell.length_a   1.000
_cell.length_b   1.000
_cell.length_c   1.000
_cell.angle_alpha   90.00
_cell.angle_beta   90.00
_cell.angle_gamma   90.00
#
_symmetry.space_group_name_H-M   'P 1'
#
loop_
_entity.id
_entity.type
_entity.pdbx_description
1 polymer ?
#
loop_
_entity_poly.entity_id
_entity_poly.type
_entity_poly.pdbx_seq_one_letter_code
_entity_poly.pdbx_strand_id
1 'polypeptide(L)'
;MSWSGGKDSALALYHARRDPRRHVTQLLTSVNAHYERVSMHGVRVALLEAQAQRLGLPLHQLRLPEMPAMPEYEQALLDALGEARAAGAAEVVYGDIFLEDLRAYREQQLARAGLRGHFPLWQRPGAELLREFWELGFQAIVVCVNEQHLDASFCGRLLDQDFVRDLPPGVDPCGENGESNTKL
;
A
#
# COMPACT_ATOMS: atom_id res chain seq x y z
N MET A 1 1.81 -0.84 10.18
CA MET A 1 1.01 -0.60 8.96
C MET A 1 1.83 -1.04 7.77
N SER A 2 1.29 -1.88 6.89
CA SER A 2 1.91 -2.18 5.59
C SER A 2 1.78 -0.96 4.68
N TRP A 3 2.90 -0.30 4.39
CA TRP A 3 2.93 1.00 3.72
C TRP A 3 3.51 0.87 2.31
N SER A 4 2.78 1.32 1.29
CA SER A 4 3.24 1.34 -0.11
C SER A 4 3.47 2.75 -0.65
N GLY A 5 3.05 3.77 0.11
CA GLY A 5 3.07 5.18 -0.31
C GLY A 5 2.00 5.55 -1.34
N GLY A 6 1.05 4.65 -1.61
CA GLY A 6 -0.09 4.85 -2.52
C GLY A 6 -1.41 5.14 -1.81
N LYS A 7 -2.45 5.42 -2.60
CA LYS A 7 -3.79 5.83 -2.13
C LYS A 7 -4.36 4.90 -1.04
N ASP A 8 -4.30 3.59 -1.25
CA ASP A 8 -4.99 2.62 -0.38
C ASP A 8 -4.30 2.48 0.97
N SER A 9 -2.96 2.50 0.96
CA SER A 9 -2.19 2.49 2.20
C SER A 9 -2.42 3.75 3.04
N ALA A 10 -2.65 4.91 2.43
CA ALA A 10 -3.04 6.10 3.19
C ALA A 10 -4.45 6.05 3.72
N LEU A 11 -5.41 5.62 2.90
CA LEU A 11 -6.79 5.56 3.35
C LEU A 11 -6.95 4.53 4.47
N ALA A 12 -6.28 3.36 4.37
CA ALA A 12 -6.23 2.38 5.44
C ALA A 12 -5.56 2.94 6.72
N LEU A 13 -4.46 3.70 6.59
CA LEU A 13 -3.82 4.36 7.73
C LEU A 13 -4.76 5.38 8.38
N TYR A 14 -5.49 6.15 7.57
CA TYR A 14 -6.48 7.13 8.03
C TYR A 14 -7.58 6.47 8.88
N HIS A 15 -8.14 5.35 8.42
CA HIS A 15 -9.14 4.60 9.18
C HIS A 15 -8.55 3.99 10.45
N ALA A 16 -7.35 3.39 10.36
CA ALA A 16 -6.70 2.78 11.51
C ALA A 16 -6.39 3.79 12.63
N ARG A 17 -6.04 5.04 12.27
CA ARG A 17 -5.81 6.13 13.25
C ARG A 17 -7.08 6.65 13.93
N ARG A 18 -8.26 6.38 13.36
CA ARG A 18 -9.55 6.82 13.93
C ARG A 18 -10.21 5.77 14.80
N ASP A 19 -9.76 4.52 14.72
CA ASP A 19 -10.23 3.48 15.63
C ASP A 19 -9.53 3.64 16.99
N PRO A 20 -10.25 4.00 18.07
CA PRO A 20 -9.65 4.22 19.38
C PRO A 20 -9.04 2.95 20.00
N ARG A 21 -9.34 1.78 19.42
CA ARG A 21 -8.76 0.49 19.84
C ARG A 21 -7.39 0.24 19.24
N ARG A 22 -6.93 1.09 18.31
CA ARG A 22 -5.71 0.88 17.53
C ARG A 22 -4.77 2.07 17.66
N HIS A 23 -3.50 1.75 17.80
CA HIS A 23 -2.43 2.73 17.78
C HIS A 23 -1.37 2.28 16.77
N VAL A 24 -1.26 3.00 15.65
CA VAL A 24 -0.27 2.67 14.63
C VAL A 24 1.10 3.18 15.08
N THR A 25 2.00 2.26 15.41
CA THR A 25 3.33 2.57 15.95
C THR A 25 4.41 2.71 14.87
N GLN A 26 4.26 2.03 13.73
CA GLN A 26 5.27 2.02 12.67
C GLN A 26 4.71 1.68 11.30
N LEU A 27 5.44 2.09 10.27
CA LEU A 27 5.26 1.70 8.88
C LEU A 27 6.23 0.57 8.54
N LEU A 28 5.78 -0.38 7.73
CA LEU A 28 6.57 -1.50 7.21
C LEU A 28 6.46 -1.50 5.69
N THR A 29 7.60 -1.46 4.99
CA THR A 29 7.63 -1.46 3.53
C THR A 29 8.73 -2.38 3.00
N SER A 30 8.39 -3.24 2.04
CA SER A 30 9.37 -4.04 1.30
C SER A 30 10.00 -3.24 0.17
N VAL A 31 11.33 -3.18 0.16
CA VAL A 31 12.12 -2.43 -0.82
C VAL A 31 13.18 -3.32 -1.43
N ASN A 32 13.40 -3.17 -2.73
CA ASN A 32 14.51 -3.76 -3.45
C ASN A 32 15.77 -2.94 -3.17
N ALA A 33 16.75 -3.55 -2.52
CA ALA A 33 17.97 -2.91 -2.06
C ALA A 33 18.88 -2.48 -3.21
N HIS A 34 18.82 -3.16 -4.36
CA HIS A 34 19.63 -2.83 -5.54
C HIS A 34 19.11 -1.57 -6.24
N TYR A 35 17.79 -1.47 -6.41
CA TYR A 35 17.16 -0.35 -7.12
C TYR A 35 16.78 0.83 -6.22
N GLU A 36 16.92 0.69 -4.89
CA GLU A 36 16.42 1.63 -3.88
C GLU A 36 14.94 2.01 -4.11
N ARG A 37 14.14 1.00 -4.44
CA ARG A 37 12.74 1.16 -4.81
C ARG A 37 11.84 0.12 -4.15
N VAL A 38 10.57 0.46 -3.93
CA VAL A 38 9.55 -0.54 -3.54
C VAL A 38 9.45 -1.62 -4.59
N SER A 39 9.63 -2.89 -4.18
CA SER A 39 9.75 -4.03 -5.09
C SER A 39 8.54 -4.22 -6.03
N MET A 40 7.34 -3.76 -5.63
CA MET A 40 6.12 -3.89 -6.43
C MET A 40 5.68 -2.60 -7.15
N HIS A 41 6.15 -1.41 -6.74
CA HIS A 41 5.59 -0.13 -7.22
C HIS A 41 6.64 0.90 -7.67
N GLY A 42 7.92 0.54 -7.70
CA GLY A 42 8.99 1.37 -8.27
C GLY A 42 9.24 2.71 -7.55
N VAL A 43 8.71 2.88 -6.34
CA VAL A 43 8.79 4.13 -5.56
C VAL A 43 10.18 4.27 -4.97
N ARG A 44 10.83 5.41 -5.19
CA ARG A 44 12.11 5.72 -4.56
C ARG A 44 11.96 5.70 -3.03
N VAL A 45 12.90 5.06 -2.34
CA VAL A 45 12.97 5.03 -0.86
C VAL A 45 12.87 6.43 -0.26
N ALA A 46 13.53 7.42 -0.86
CA ALA A 46 13.49 8.82 -0.40
C ALA A 46 12.07 9.41 -0.31
N LEU A 47 11.16 9.02 -1.21
CA LEU A 47 9.76 9.48 -1.14
C LEU A 47 9.03 8.84 0.05
N LEU A 48 9.26 7.54 0.30
CA LEU A 48 8.67 6.84 1.44
C LEU A 48 9.16 7.42 2.76
N GLU A 49 10.45 7.73 2.86
CA GLU A 49 11.04 8.35 4.04
C GLU A 49 10.45 9.74 4.30
N ALA A 50 10.29 10.55 3.24
CA ALA A 50 9.63 11.85 3.35
C ALA A 50 8.16 11.72 3.79
N GLN A 51 7.43 10.72 3.26
CA GLN A 51 6.06 10.42 3.69
C GLN A 51 6.02 9.98 5.17
N ALA A 52 6.90 9.06 5.58
CA ALA A 52 6.99 8.59 6.96
C ALA A 52 7.32 9.71 7.94
N GLN A 53 8.26 10.59 7.57
CA GLN A 53 8.61 11.77 8.36
C GLN A 53 7.42 12.72 8.53
N ARG A 54 6.67 13.00 7.46
CA ARG A 54 5.45 13.82 7.53
C ARG A 54 4.34 13.18 8.35
N LEU A 55 4.26 11.85 8.32
CA LEU A 55 3.30 11.09 9.14
C LEU A 55 3.71 11.02 10.61
N GLY A 56 4.96 11.36 10.95
CA GLY A 56 5.51 11.21 12.30
C GLY A 56 5.61 9.75 12.75
N LEU A 57 5.82 8.82 11.81
CA LEU A 57 5.92 7.39 12.09
C LEU A 57 7.28 6.84 11.66
N PRO A 58 7.91 5.96 12.45
CA PRO A 58 9.10 5.25 12.02
C PRO A 58 8.78 4.34 10.83
N LEU A 59 9.71 4.26 9.88
CA LEU A 59 9.64 3.40 8.71
C LEU A 59 10.63 2.25 8.85
N HIS A 60 10.13 1.04 9.02
CA HIS A 60 10.91 -0.18 8.91
C HIS A 60 10.94 -0.63 7.45
N GLN A 61 12.13 -0.71 6.87
CA GLN A 61 12.34 -1.10 5.48
C GLN A 61 12.83 -2.54 5.41
N LEU A 62 12.01 -3.43 4.85
CA LEU A 62 12.42 -4.79 4.54
C LEU A 62 13.24 -4.78 3.24
N ARG A 63 14.57 -4.72 3.38
CA ARG A 63 15.50 -4.61 2.24
C ARG A 63 15.78 -5.99 1.63
N LEU A 64 15.24 -6.23 0.45
CA LEU A 64 15.36 -7.48 -0.30
C LEU A 64 16.43 -7.37 -1.40
N PRO A 65 17.11 -8.45 -1.80
CA PRO A 65 18.04 -8.45 -2.93
C PRO A 65 17.33 -8.13 -4.27
N GLU A 66 18.10 -8.01 -5.34
CA GLU A 66 17.59 -7.61 -6.66
C GLU A 66 16.48 -8.56 -7.18
N MET A 67 16.72 -9.87 -7.06
CA MET A 67 15.79 -10.93 -7.43
C MET A 67 15.62 -11.85 -6.22
N PRO A 68 14.78 -11.48 -5.23
CA PRO A 68 14.57 -12.31 -4.06
C PRO A 68 13.82 -13.58 -4.46
N ALA A 69 14.33 -14.73 -4.03
CA ALA A 69 13.52 -15.93 -4.08
C ALA A 69 12.36 -15.81 -3.06
N MET A 70 11.21 -16.43 -3.35
CA MET A 70 10.07 -16.42 -2.43
C MET A 70 10.42 -16.81 -0.97
N PRO A 71 11.25 -17.83 -0.72
CA PRO A 71 11.65 -18.18 0.65
C PRO A 71 12.44 -17.08 1.37
N GLU A 72 13.28 -16.33 0.64
CA GLU A 72 14.06 -15.22 1.22
C GLU A 72 13.15 -14.06 1.59
N TYR A 73 12.17 -13.75 0.73
CA TYR A 73 11.13 -12.78 1.03
C TYR A 73 10.32 -13.16 2.26
N GLU A 74 9.83 -14.40 2.33
CA GLU A 74 9.04 -14.88 3.46
C GLU A 74 9.84 -14.83 4.76
N GLN A 75 11.10 -15.27 4.75
CA GLN A 75 11.94 -15.24 5.94
C GLN A 75 12.14 -13.81 6.43
N ALA A 76 12.53 -12.91 5.53
CA ALA A 76 12.78 -11.52 5.89
C ALA A 76 11.49 -10.83 6.39
N LEU A 77 10.34 -11.14 5.77
CA LEU A 77 9.04 -10.67 6.25
C LEU A 77 8.73 -11.19 7.66
N LEU A 78 8.95 -12.48 7.93
CA LEU A 78 8.73 -13.07 9.25
C LEU A 78 9.64 -12.45 10.31
N ASP A 79 10.89 -12.16 9.98
CA ASP A 79 11.83 -11.50 10.89
C ASP A 79 11.32 -10.10 11.27
N ALA A 80 10.94 -9.28 10.27
CA ALA A 80 10.38 -7.95 10.51
C ALA A 80 9.06 -7.99 11.30
N LEU A 81 8.20 -8.98 11.05
CA LEU A 81 6.98 -9.19 11.82
C LEU A 81 7.28 -9.65 13.26
N GLY A 82 8.31 -10.48 13.45
CA GLY A 82 8.80 -10.91 14.75
C GLY A 82 9.33 -9.75 15.58
N GLU A 83 10.12 -8.86 14.99
CA GLU A 83 10.57 -7.62 15.62
C GLU A 83 9.40 -6.71 16.00
N ALA A 84 8.44 -6.52 15.09
CA ALA A 84 7.24 -5.74 15.37
C ALA A 84 6.44 -6.31 16.55
N ARG A 85 6.28 -7.64 16.61
CA ARG A 85 5.61 -8.32 17.72
C ARG A 85 6.39 -8.17 19.03
N ALA A 86 7.71 -8.30 19.00
CA ALA A 86 8.56 -8.10 20.17
C ALA A 86 8.46 -6.65 20.70
N ALA A 87 8.25 -5.68 19.81
CA ALA A 87 7.96 -4.29 20.15
C ALA A 87 6.49 -4.04 20.59
N GLY A 88 5.67 -5.08 20.74
CA GLY A 88 4.30 -5.00 21.26
C GLY A 88 3.21 -4.87 20.19
N ALA A 89 3.53 -5.01 18.90
CA ALA A 89 2.49 -5.05 17.88
C ALA A 89 1.63 -6.31 18.03
N ALA A 90 0.31 -6.15 17.90
CA ALA A 90 -0.65 -7.26 17.89
C ALA A 90 -1.33 -7.45 16.52
N GLU A 91 -1.27 -6.44 15.67
CA GLU A 91 -1.95 -6.41 14.37
C GLU A 91 -1.09 -5.72 13.32
N VAL A 92 -1.26 -6.14 12.06
CA VAL A 92 -0.77 -5.42 10.89
C VAL A 92 -1.96 -4.95 10.08
N VAL A 93 -1.99 -3.64 9.83
CA VAL A 93 -3.00 -3.00 8.97
C VAL A 93 -2.54 -3.09 7.53
N TYR A 94 -3.47 -3.41 6.62
CA TYR A 94 -3.27 -3.56 5.20
C TYR A 94 -4.27 -2.70 4.41
N GLY A 95 -3.83 -2.21 3.25
CA GLY A 95 -4.67 -1.42 2.33
C GLY A 95 -5.42 -2.25 1.29
N ASP A 96 -5.36 -3.57 1.38
CA ASP A 96 -5.94 -4.48 0.39
C ASP A 96 -7.47 -4.36 0.34
N ILE A 97 -8.03 -4.37 -0.88
CA ILE A 97 -9.46 -4.13 -1.12
C ILE A 97 -10.21 -5.43 -1.43
N PHE A 98 -9.76 -6.29 -2.36
CA PHE A 98 -10.56 -7.47 -2.75
C PHE A 98 -9.81 -8.76 -3.13
N LEU A 99 -8.48 -8.76 -3.29
CA LEU A 99 -7.74 -9.96 -3.72
C LEU A 99 -7.69 -11.02 -2.61
N GLU A 100 -8.67 -11.93 -2.60
CA GLU A 100 -8.85 -13.00 -1.59
C GLU A 100 -7.58 -13.82 -1.38
N ASP A 101 -6.93 -14.28 -2.46
CA ASP A 101 -5.71 -15.09 -2.38
C ASP A 101 -4.56 -14.33 -1.70
N LEU A 102 -4.42 -13.02 -2.00
CA LEU A 102 -3.41 -12.17 -1.39
C LEU A 102 -3.70 -11.96 0.10
N ARG A 103 -4.97 -11.74 0.46
CA ARG A 103 -5.38 -11.64 1.86
C ARG A 103 -5.10 -12.93 2.62
N ALA A 104 -5.48 -14.08 2.07
CA ALA A 104 -5.26 -15.39 2.68
C ALA A 104 -3.75 -15.65 2.89
N TYR A 105 -2.92 -15.35 1.89
CA TYR A 105 -1.47 -15.40 2.01
C TYR A 105 -0.95 -14.53 3.16
N ARG A 106 -1.38 -13.27 3.24
CA ARG A 106 -0.97 -12.36 4.33
C ARG A 106 -1.39 -12.88 5.70
N GLU A 107 -2.65 -13.33 5.83
CA GLU A 107 -3.16 -13.89 7.08
C GLU A 107 -2.36 -15.13 7.53
N GLN A 108 -1.95 -16.00 6.59
CA GLN A 108 -1.07 -17.12 6.87
C GLN A 108 0.31 -16.66 7.40
N GLN A 109 0.94 -15.68 6.78
CA GLN A 109 2.24 -15.15 7.24
C GLN A 109 2.13 -14.49 8.62
N LEU A 110 1.06 -13.74 8.88
CA LEU A 110 0.81 -13.12 10.17
C LEU A 110 0.57 -14.17 11.27
N ALA A 111 -0.19 -15.23 10.96
CA ALA A 111 -0.44 -16.32 11.88
C ALA A 111 0.88 -17.01 12.29
N ARG A 112 1.80 -17.23 11.34
CA ARG A 112 3.16 -17.76 11.62
C ARG A 112 3.94 -16.86 12.58
N ALA A 113 3.80 -15.54 12.45
CA ALA A 113 4.41 -14.56 13.34
C ALA A 113 3.64 -14.34 14.66
N GLY A 114 2.43 -14.89 14.82
CA GLY A 114 1.54 -14.66 15.96
C GLY A 114 0.92 -13.26 15.99
N LEU A 115 0.67 -12.68 14.82
CA LEU A 115 0.00 -11.40 14.61
C LEU A 115 -1.35 -11.60 13.90
N ARG A 116 -2.19 -10.56 13.86
CA ARG A 116 -3.45 -10.57 13.11
C ARG A 116 -3.45 -9.52 12.00
N GLY A 117 -4.19 -9.79 10.93
CA GLY A 117 -4.42 -8.83 9.86
C GLY A 117 -5.63 -7.93 10.14
N HIS A 118 -5.53 -6.65 9.83
CA HIS A 118 -6.65 -5.73 9.81
C HIS A 118 -6.75 -5.07 8.42
N PHE A 119 -7.92 -5.15 7.80
CA PHE A 119 -8.16 -4.71 6.43
C PHE A 119 -9.32 -3.70 6.39
N PRO A 120 -9.09 -2.40 6.67
CA PRO A 120 -10.15 -1.40 6.77
C PRO A 120 -10.91 -1.17 5.46
N LEU A 121 -10.29 -1.49 4.33
CA LEU A 121 -10.84 -1.23 2.99
C LEU A 121 -11.48 -2.46 2.36
N TRP A 122 -11.44 -3.61 3.04
CA TRP A 122 -11.83 -4.89 2.47
C TRP A 122 -13.29 -4.90 2.00
N GLN A 123 -13.51 -5.34 0.76
CA GLN A 123 -14.82 -5.48 0.10
C GLN A 123 -15.63 -4.18 0.06
N ARG A 124 -14.97 -3.02 0.18
CA ARG A 124 -15.59 -1.72 -0.01
C ARG A 124 -15.61 -1.37 -1.51
N PRO A 125 -16.69 -0.78 -2.05
CA PRO A 125 -16.74 -0.39 -3.45
C PRO A 125 -15.66 0.65 -3.79
N GLY A 126 -14.87 0.40 -4.84
CA GLY A 126 -13.77 1.29 -5.23
C GLY A 126 -14.20 2.74 -5.50
N ALA A 127 -15.35 2.94 -6.14
CA ALA A 127 -15.90 4.27 -6.39
C ALA A 127 -16.23 5.04 -5.09
N GLU A 128 -16.64 4.34 -4.02
CA GLU A 128 -16.86 4.94 -2.71
C GLU A 128 -15.55 5.30 -2.03
N LEU A 129 -14.53 4.42 -2.13
CA LEU A 129 -13.19 4.67 -1.61
C LEU A 129 -12.55 5.90 -2.26
N LEU A 130 -12.65 6.04 -3.60
CA LEU A 130 -12.13 7.20 -4.31
C LEU A 130 -12.85 8.49 -3.93
N ARG A 131 -14.18 8.44 -3.82
CA ARG A 131 -14.96 9.61 -3.38
C ARG A 131 -14.54 10.04 -1.98
N GLU A 132 -14.47 9.10 -1.04
CA GLU A 132 -14.00 9.36 0.32
C GLU A 132 -12.57 9.93 0.31
N PHE A 133 -11.67 9.34 -0.48
CA PHE A 133 -10.30 9.82 -0.61
C PHE A 133 -10.23 11.30 -0.98
N TRP A 134 -11.03 11.75 -1.95
CA TRP A 134 -11.11 13.16 -2.33
C TRP A 134 -11.78 14.05 -1.29
N GLU A 135 -12.89 13.59 -0.70
CA GLU A 135 -13.61 14.33 0.36
C GLU A 135 -12.75 14.58 1.59
N LEU A 136 -11.82 13.66 1.88
CA LEU A 136 -10.84 13.79 2.95
C LEU A 136 -9.64 14.68 2.59
N GLY A 137 -9.60 15.20 1.35
CA GLY A 137 -8.56 16.09 0.87
C GLY A 137 -7.25 15.38 0.50
N PHE A 138 -7.26 14.05 0.34
CA PHE A 138 -6.09 13.36 -0.18
C PHE A 138 -5.88 13.69 -1.65
N GLN A 139 -4.62 13.72 -2.05
CA GLN A 139 -4.20 13.91 -3.43
C GLN A 139 -3.25 12.79 -3.80
N ALA A 140 -3.45 12.21 -4.97
CA ALA A 140 -2.53 11.22 -5.50
C ALA A 140 -2.21 11.51 -6.96
N ILE A 141 -0.99 11.22 -7.37
CA ILE A 141 -0.51 11.32 -8.75
C ILE A 141 -0.40 9.90 -9.31
N VAL A 142 -0.87 9.70 -10.53
CA VAL A 142 -0.65 8.45 -11.28
C VAL A 142 0.79 8.41 -11.77
N VAL A 143 1.54 7.39 -11.39
CA VAL A 143 2.99 7.30 -11.71
C VAL A 143 3.35 6.18 -12.67
N CYS A 144 2.42 5.27 -12.92
CA CYS A 144 2.57 4.19 -13.86
C CYS A 144 1.18 3.88 -14.44
N VAL A 145 1.13 3.63 -15.74
CA VAL A 145 -0.06 3.23 -16.47
C VAL A 145 0.28 2.03 -17.33
N ASN A 146 -0.66 1.10 -17.48
CA ASN A 146 -0.54 0.03 -18.45
C ASN A 146 -1.09 0.51 -19.79
N GLU A 147 -0.21 0.74 -20.78
CA GLU A 147 -0.56 1.24 -22.12
C GLU A 147 -1.54 0.34 -22.90
N GLN A 148 -1.74 -0.91 -22.47
CA GLN A 148 -2.78 -1.79 -23.03
C GLN A 148 -4.20 -1.34 -22.66
N HIS A 149 -4.34 -0.60 -21.56
CA HIS A 149 -5.63 -0.17 -21.01
C HIS A 149 -5.76 1.36 -20.94
N LEU A 150 -4.65 2.07 -20.76
CA LEU A 150 -4.65 3.50 -20.48
C LEU A 150 -3.47 4.20 -21.16
N ASP A 151 -3.76 5.27 -21.90
CA ASP A 151 -2.75 6.02 -22.65
C ASP A 151 -1.67 6.63 -21.72
N ALA A 152 -0.44 6.76 -22.23
CA ALA A 152 0.69 7.32 -21.48
C ALA A 152 0.42 8.75 -20.96
N SER A 153 -0.46 9.52 -21.59
CA SER A 153 -0.89 10.85 -21.14
C SER A 153 -1.57 10.87 -19.77
N PHE A 154 -2.02 9.72 -19.26
CA PHE A 154 -2.57 9.62 -17.91
C PHE A 154 -1.49 9.60 -16.82
N CYS A 155 -0.25 9.25 -17.18
CA CYS A 155 0.88 9.30 -16.25
C CYS A 155 1.22 10.76 -15.89
N GLY A 156 1.44 11.03 -14.61
CA GLY A 156 1.68 12.35 -14.06
C GLY A 156 0.42 13.15 -13.72
N ARG A 157 -0.77 12.67 -14.09
CA ARG A 157 -2.03 13.33 -13.74
C ARG A 157 -2.37 13.12 -12.26
N LEU A 158 -3.09 14.09 -11.70
CA LEU A 158 -3.79 13.91 -10.43
C LEU A 158 -4.92 12.89 -10.63
N LEU A 159 -5.07 11.99 -9.67
CA LEU A 159 -6.22 11.11 -9.56
C LEU A 159 -7.36 11.91 -8.93
N ASP A 160 -8.12 12.62 -9.76
CA ASP A 160 -9.27 13.44 -9.39
C ASP A 160 -10.52 13.08 -10.20
N GLN A 161 -11.60 13.84 -10.05
CA GLN A 161 -12.84 13.60 -10.78
C GLN A 161 -12.67 13.78 -12.30
N ASP A 162 -11.78 14.67 -12.72
CA ASP A 162 -11.48 14.91 -14.13
C ASP A 162 -10.75 13.70 -14.72
N PHE A 163 -9.78 13.13 -13.99
CA PHE A 163 -9.13 11.87 -14.35
C PHE A 163 -10.14 10.75 -14.57
N VAL A 164 -11.06 10.54 -13.63
CA VAL A 164 -12.04 9.46 -13.71
C VAL A 164 -13.03 9.67 -14.87
N ARG A 165 -13.44 10.91 -15.13
CA ARG A 165 -14.30 11.23 -16.28
C ARG A 165 -13.61 10.90 -17.60
N ASP A 166 -12.30 11.15 -17.69
CA ASP A 166 -11.55 10.97 -18.93
C ASP A 166 -11.18 9.50 -19.20
N LEU A 167 -11.45 8.58 -18.25
CA LEU A 167 -11.12 7.16 -18.40
C LEU A 167 -11.89 6.50 -19.56
N PRO A 168 -11.22 5.61 -20.33
CA PRO A 168 -11.90 4.78 -21.31
C PRO A 168 -12.95 3.87 -20.65
N PRO A 169 -14.03 3.52 -21.38
CA PRO A 169 -15.01 2.55 -20.89
C PRO A 169 -14.35 1.21 -20.50
N GLY A 170 -14.67 0.72 -19.31
CA GLY A 170 -14.17 -0.58 -18.81
C GLY A 170 -12.85 -0.52 -18.05
N VAL A 171 -12.21 0.64 -17.95
CA VAL A 171 -11.05 0.83 -17.06
C VAL A 171 -11.52 1.09 -15.63
N ASP A 172 -10.96 0.35 -14.67
CA ASP A 172 -11.24 0.61 -13.25
C ASP A 172 -10.58 1.93 -12.81
N PRO A 173 -11.35 2.92 -12.32
CA PRO A 173 -10.79 4.17 -11.80
C PRO A 173 -9.88 3.97 -10.58
N CYS A 174 -9.99 2.83 -9.88
CA CYS A 174 -9.11 2.51 -8.77
C CYS A 174 -7.78 1.88 -9.22
N GLY A 175 -7.66 1.48 -10.49
CA GLY A 175 -6.47 0.84 -11.06
C GLY A 175 -6.18 -0.55 -10.51
N GLU A 176 -7.19 -1.21 -9.92
CA GLU A 176 -6.99 -2.44 -9.14
C GLU A 176 -6.73 -3.68 -9.99
N ASN A 177 -7.00 -3.63 -11.31
CA ASN A 177 -6.64 -4.70 -12.25
C ASN A 177 -5.25 -4.47 -12.87
N GLY A 178 -4.46 -3.55 -12.29
CA GLY A 178 -3.12 -3.21 -12.76
C GLY A 178 -3.09 -2.17 -13.86
N GLU A 179 -4.20 -1.44 -14.09
CA GLU A 179 -4.27 -0.39 -15.12
C GLU A 179 -3.42 0.82 -14.74
N SER A 180 -3.28 1.14 -13.44
CA SER A 180 -2.47 2.25 -12.98
C SER A 180 -1.96 2.09 -11.55
N ASN A 181 -0.88 2.79 -11.20
CA ASN A 181 -0.38 2.90 -9.83
C ASN A 181 -0.29 4.36 -9.40
N THR A 182 -0.60 4.65 -8.14
CA THR A 182 -0.60 6.01 -7.61
C THR A 182 0.39 6.25 -6.48
N LYS A 183 0.74 7.53 -6.27
CA LYS A 183 1.58 8.03 -5.17
C LYS A 183 0.96 9.27 -4.53
N LEU A 184 1.09 9.39 -3.22
CA LEU A 184 0.74 10.58 -2.44
C LEU A 184 1.90 11.58 -2.39
#